data_AF-A0A9E5BKX3-F1
#
_entry.id   AF-A0A9E5BKX3-F1
#
_cell.length_a   1.000
_cell.length_b   1.000
_cell.length_c   1.000
_cell.angle_alpha   90.00
_cell.angle_beta   90.00
_cell.angle_gamma   90.00
#
_symmetry.space_group_name_H-M   'P 1'
#
loop_
_entity.id
_entity.type
_entity.pdbx_description
1 polymer ?
#
loop_
_entity_poly.entity_id
_entity_poly.type
_entity_poly.pdbx_seq_one_letter_code
_entity_poly.pdbx_strand_id
1 'polypeptide(L)' 'MNCVIFGAGAWGTAFSLHLSRQGHTVTLVPRRIEQALELASSRENKDYLAG' A
#
# COMPACT_ATOMS: atom_id res chain seq x y z
N MET A 1 9.50 -13.44 1.17
CA MET A 1 8.45 -13.87 0.22
C MET A 1 7.91 -12.64 -0.49
N ASN A 2 7.41 -12.79 -1.71
CA ASN A 2 6.80 -11.70 -2.47
C ASN A 2 5.28 -11.77 -2.32
N CYS A 3 4.68 -10.70 -1.82
CA CYS A 3 3.25 -10.59 -1.60
C CYS A 3 2.66 -9.51 -2.50
N VAL A 4 1.48 -9.77 -3.06
CA VAL A 4 0.73 -8.79 -3.85
C VAL A 4 -0.63 -8.59 -3.18
N ILE A 5 -0.96 -7.33 -2.87
CA ILE A 5 -2.22 -6.95 -2.24
C ILE A 5 -3.03 -6.13 -3.24
N PHE A 6 -4.15 -6.69 -3.70
CA PHE A 6 -5.10 -5.98 -4.56
C PHE A 6 -6.05 -5.13 -3.71
N GLY A 7 -5.96 -3.81 -3.86
CA GLY A 7 -6.76 -2.84 -3.14
C GLY A 7 -5.96 -2.00 -2.14
N ALA A 8 -5.79 -0.71 -2.45
CA ALA A 8 -5.12 0.28 -1.61
C ALA A 8 -6.10 1.07 -0.72
N GLY A 9 -7.06 0.37 -0.10
CA GLY A 9 -7.89 0.93 0.96
C GLY A 9 -7.18 0.92 2.32
N ALA A 10 -7.89 1.31 3.39
CA ALA A 10 -7.33 1.42 4.73
C ALA A 10 -6.68 0.10 5.19
N TRP A 11 -7.45 -0.99 5.09
CA TRP A 11 -7.01 -2.32 5.49
C TRP A 11 -5.88 -2.87 4.61
N GLY A 12 -6.01 -2.76 3.28
CA GLY A 12 -4.99 -3.26 2.36
C GLY A 12 -3.64 -2.55 2.54
N THR A 13 -3.66 -1.26 2.85
CA THR A 13 -2.47 -0.47 3.17
C THR A 13 -1.87 -0.90 4.52
N ALA A 14 -2.70 -0.99 5.57
CA ALA A 14 -2.24 -1.39 6.90
C ALA A 14 -1.64 -2.80 6.89
N PHE A 15 -2.27 -3.73 6.18
CA PHE A 15 -1.78 -5.10 6.03
C PHE A 15 -0.48 -5.17 5.23
N SER A 16 -0.36 -4.37 4.17
CA SER A 16 0.89 -4.24 3.41
C SER A 16 2.04 -3.73 4.26
N LEU A 17 1.79 -2.73 5.11
CA LEU A 17 2.78 -2.21 6.06
C LEU A 17 3.16 -3.27 7.10
N HIS A 18 2.19 -4.02 7.63
CA HIS A 18 2.46 -5.11 8.57
C HIS A 18 3.38 -6.17 7.95
N LEU A 19 3.05 -6.68 6.75
CA LEU A 19 3.89 -7.66 6.05
C LEU A 19 5.28 -7.11 5.71
N SER A 20 5.36 -5.84 5.29
CA SER A 20 6.64 -5.18 5.03
C SER A 20 7.51 -5.11 6.29
N ARG A 21 6.93 -4.85 7.48
CA ARG A 21 7.63 -4.85 8.77
C ARG A 21 8.11 -6.24 9.19
N GLN A 22 7.48 -7.31 8.69
CA GLN A 22 7.92 -8.69 8.89
C GLN A 22 9.02 -9.12 7.88
N GLY A 23 9.54 -8.20 7.06
CA GLY A 23 10.60 -8.48 6.10
C GLY A 23 10.13 -9.09 4.78
N HIS A 24 8.84 -9.01 4.47
CA HIS A 24 8.32 -9.42 3.17
C HIS A 24 8.36 -8.26 2.16
N THR A 25 8.60 -8.59 0.89
CA THR A 25 8.47 -7.62 -0.21
C THR A 25 7.01 -7.57 -0.61
N VAL A 26 6.39 -6.39 -0.50
CA VAL A 26 4.96 -6.22 -0.77
C VAL A 26 4.74 -5.26 -1.93
N THR A 27 3.95 -5.69 -2.91
CA THR A 27 3.39 -4.82 -3.96
C THR A 27 1.94 -4.53 -3.61
N LEU A 28 1.62 -3.26 -3.35
CA LEU A 28 0.25 -2.80 -3.18
C LEU A 28 -0.28 -2.35 -4.54
N VAL A 29 -1.47 -2.82 -4.93
CA VAL A 29 -2.09 -2.53 -6.23
C VAL A 29 -3.35 -1.69 -6.01
N PRO A 30 -3.26 -0.36 -6.16
CA PRO A 30 -4.42 0.54 -6.13
C PRO A 30 -5.30 0.33 -7.36
N ARG A 31 -6.58 0.70 -7.25
CA ARG A 31 -7.52 0.65 -8.38
C ARG A 31 -7.36 1.83 -9.34
N ARG A 32 -7.00 3.00 -8.82
CA ARG A 32 -6.88 4.27 -9.56
C ARG A 32 -5.40 4.59 -9.79
N ILE A 33 -5.07 5.07 -10.98
CA ILE A 33 -3.67 5.35 -11.35
C ILE A 33 -3.13 6.57 -10.59
N GLU A 34 -3.96 7.58 -10.36
CA GLU A 34 -3.61 8.80 -9.62
C GLU A 34 -3.19 8.44 -8.19
N GLN A 35 -3.99 7.59 -7.53
CA GLN A 35 -3.67 7.08 -6.20
C GLN A 35 -2.35 6.29 -6.19
N ALA A 36 -2.07 5.50 -7.24
CA ALA A 36 -0.81 4.77 -7.34
C ALA A 36 0.40 5.68 -7.48
N LEU A 37 0.29 6.75 -8.27
CA LEU A 37 1.35 7.76 -8.42
C LEU A 37 1.60 8.52 -7.11
N GLU A 38 0.53 8.89 -6.40
CA GLU A 38 0.64 9.55 -5.09
C GLU A 38 1.28 8.63 -4.04
N LEU A 39 0.86 7.36 -3.96
CA LEU A 39 1.46 6.37 -3.06
C LEU A 39 2.94 6.13 -3.38
N ALA A 40 3.30 6.06 -4.66
CA ALA A 40 4.68 5.83 -5.08
C ALA A 40 5.60 7.01 -4.75
N SER A 41 5.10 8.24 -4.92
CA SER A 41 5.87 9.48 -4.70
C SER A 41 5.92 9.89 -3.22
N SER A 42 4.78 9.90 -2.53
CA SER A 42 4.68 10.35 -1.14
C SER A 42 4.99 9.27 -0.11
N ARG A 43 4.91 7.99 -0.51
CA ARG A 43 5.04 6.83 0.38
C ARG A 43 3.99 6.81 1.52
N GLU A 44 2.87 7.52 1.34
CA GLU A 44 1.78 7.64 2.31
C GLU A 44 0.42 7.47 1.61
N ASN A 45 -0.55 6.80 2.26
CA ASN A 45 -1.91 6.69 1.74
C ASN A 45 -2.85 7.70 2.40
N LYS A 46 -2.77 8.96 1.99
CA LYS A 46 -3.56 10.05 2.58
C LYS A 46 -5.07 9.83 2.54
N ASP A 47 -5.57 9.19 1.49
CA ASP A 47 -7.00 8.94 1.29
C ASP A 47 -7.58 7.94 2.31
N TYR A 48 -6.81 6.94 2.71
CA TYR A 48 -7.34 5.78 3.44
C TYR A 48 -6.58 5.38 4.69
N LEU A 49 -5.35 5.85 4.88
CA LEU A 49 -4.52 5.57 6.04
C LEU A 49 -3.43 6.66 6.17
N ALA A 50 -3.85 7.86 6.57
CA ALA A 50 -2.95 8.98 6.83
C ALA A 50 -2.17 8.79 8.15
N GLY A 51 -0.95 9.32 8.20
CA GLY A 51 -0.02 9.21 9.32
C GLY A 51 1.09 8.19 9.14
#